data_AF-A0A7X8ZWL0-F1
#
_entry.id   AF-A0A7X8ZWL0-F1
#
_cell.length_a   1.000
_cell.length_b   1.000
_cell.length_c   1.000
_cell.angle_alpha   90.00
_cell.angle_beta   90.00
_cell.angle_gamma   90.00
#
_symmetry.space_group_name_H-M   'P 1'
#
loop_
_entity.id
_entity.type
_entity.pdbx_description
1 polymer ?
#
loop_
_entity_poly.entity_id
_entity_poly.type
_entity_poly.pdbx_seq_one_letter_code
_entity_poly.pdbx_strand_id
1 'polypeptide(L)'
;MSIITKDTVLSELLAHHHILIPIVNRFGIKLGVGDKTIEDICEEQDLNVDFILVILNVYLNENYISDKILAQFDLKPIANYFNETIQNYLHSLVPNIEKHLHAFIALSDSNNVELKALQKVFYQFKEELVLHLEKGLEHKGPYPHELLRDIKSMLIKHVSGNFNQNLCYAVIFSVGSLEDDLIIHNRLRDSVLIPKLNKSDSSDIDILQDSIAISNIKPKKKKLLTKRETEILKLIVNGNLNKQIADKLNISLNTVLTHRKNILSKTGIKTVSGLTLYCISNGLLSPNSLKIK
;
A
#
# COMPACT_ATOMS: atom_id res chain seq x y z
N MET A 1 0.68 -25.08 -13.27
CA MET A 1 1.00 -24.86 -11.84
C MET A 1 0.09 -25.75 -11.03
N SER A 2 0.60 -26.43 -9.99
CA SER A 2 -0.25 -27.23 -9.10
C SER A 2 -1.20 -26.33 -8.33
N ILE A 3 -2.44 -26.79 -8.12
CA ILE A 3 -3.43 -26.10 -7.30
C ILE A 3 -2.93 -26.09 -5.85
N ILE A 4 -2.99 -24.93 -5.19
CA ILE A 4 -2.67 -24.81 -3.77
C ILE A 4 -3.74 -25.57 -2.97
N THR A 5 -3.31 -26.40 -2.03
CA THR A 5 -4.17 -27.14 -1.10
C THR A 5 -3.99 -26.66 0.34
N LYS A 6 -4.88 -27.06 1.23
CA LYS A 6 -4.85 -26.71 2.67
C LYS A 6 -3.54 -27.11 3.36
N ASP A 7 -2.93 -28.22 2.93
CA ASP A 7 -1.68 -28.76 3.47
C ASP A 7 -0.42 -28.03 2.94
N THR A 8 -0.58 -27.04 2.04
CA THR A 8 0.55 -26.28 1.50
C THR A 8 1.19 -25.44 2.60
N VAL A 9 2.51 -25.53 2.76
CA VAL A 9 3.27 -24.67 3.69
C VAL A 9 3.30 -23.24 3.18
N LEU A 10 2.75 -22.29 3.95
CA LEU A 10 2.54 -20.93 3.45
C LEU A 10 3.87 -20.19 3.19
N SER A 11 4.89 -20.41 4.00
CA SER A 11 6.20 -19.78 3.81
C SER A 11 6.87 -20.20 2.50
N GLU A 12 6.83 -21.49 2.16
CA GLU A 12 7.33 -22.01 0.89
C GLU A 12 6.56 -21.45 -0.30
N LEU A 13 5.23 -21.37 -0.18
CA LEU A 13 4.38 -20.77 -1.21
C LEU A 13 4.75 -19.30 -1.46
N LEU A 14 4.86 -18.50 -0.39
CA LEU A 14 5.18 -17.07 -0.50
C LEU A 14 6.63 -16.83 -0.98
N ALA A 15 7.55 -17.74 -0.69
CA ALA A 15 8.93 -17.66 -1.20
C ALA A 15 8.98 -17.82 -2.73
N HIS A 16 8.17 -18.74 -3.29
CA HIS A 16 8.06 -18.93 -4.73
C HIS A 16 7.16 -17.88 -5.40
N HIS A 17 6.12 -17.42 -4.71
CA HIS A 17 5.09 -16.53 -5.23
C HIS A 17 4.88 -15.30 -4.33
N HIS A 18 5.88 -14.44 -4.27
CA HIS A 18 5.84 -13.22 -3.44
C HIS A 18 4.70 -12.25 -3.81
N ILE A 19 4.11 -12.37 -5.01
CA ILE A 19 2.92 -11.63 -5.43
C ILE A 19 1.70 -11.92 -4.53
N LEU A 20 1.70 -13.05 -3.81
CA LEU A 20 0.63 -13.40 -2.86
C LEU A 20 0.76 -12.69 -1.51
N ILE A 21 1.88 -12.03 -1.22
CA ILE A 21 2.10 -11.37 0.08
C ILE A 21 1.04 -10.29 0.36
N PRO A 22 0.72 -9.36 -0.56
CA PRO A 22 -0.37 -8.41 -0.35
C PRO A 22 -1.72 -9.10 -0.14
N ILE A 23 -1.91 -10.30 -0.69
CA ILE A 23 -3.18 -11.02 -0.71
C ILE A 23 -3.43 -11.67 0.65
N VAL A 24 -2.44 -12.38 1.19
CA VAL A 24 -2.54 -12.96 2.54
C VAL A 24 -2.67 -11.88 3.61
N ASN A 25 -2.04 -10.72 3.41
CA ASN A 25 -2.17 -9.57 4.32
C ASN A 25 -3.61 -9.06 4.43
N ARG A 26 -4.45 -9.20 3.39
CA ARG A 26 -5.88 -8.81 3.41
C ARG A 26 -6.72 -9.71 4.30
N PHE A 27 -6.24 -10.92 4.58
CA PHE A 27 -6.85 -11.82 5.56
C PHE A 27 -6.29 -11.61 6.97
N GLY A 28 -5.43 -10.61 7.18
CA GLY A 28 -4.77 -10.35 8.46
C GLY A 28 -3.51 -11.20 8.70
N ILE A 29 -3.14 -12.07 7.77
CA ILE A 29 -1.97 -12.93 7.89
C ILE A 29 -0.71 -12.09 7.64
N LYS A 30 0.11 -11.93 8.67
CA LYS A 30 1.39 -11.19 8.59
C LYS A 30 2.55 -12.15 8.31
N LEU A 31 3.59 -11.64 7.64
CA LEU A 31 4.85 -12.36 7.44
C LEU A 31 5.47 -12.80 8.77
N GLY A 32 6.25 -13.89 8.73
CA GLY A 32 6.74 -14.59 9.92
C GLY A 32 5.87 -15.80 10.28
N VAL A 33 5.35 -16.49 9.27
CA VAL A 33 4.37 -17.59 9.41
C VAL A 33 4.98 -18.95 9.80
N GLY A 34 6.31 -19.06 9.85
CA GLY A 34 7.01 -20.32 10.15
C GLY A 34 6.77 -21.40 9.10
N ASP A 35 6.75 -22.66 9.53
CA ASP A 35 6.54 -23.84 8.67
C ASP A 35 5.08 -24.32 8.69
N LYS A 36 4.15 -23.44 9.09
CA LYS A 36 2.73 -23.74 9.18
C LYS A 36 2.09 -23.91 7.81
N THR A 37 1.16 -24.85 7.72
CA THR A 37 0.29 -25.02 6.56
C THR A 37 -0.75 -23.90 6.49
N ILE A 38 -1.42 -23.77 5.35
CA ILE A 38 -2.54 -22.84 5.20
C ILE A 38 -3.66 -23.20 6.18
N GLU A 39 -3.95 -24.51 6.39
CA GLU A 39 -4.94 -24.98 7.35
C GLU A 39 -4.60 -24.52 8.77
N ASP A 40 -3.38 -24.76 9.25
CA ASP A 40 -2.94 -24.37 10.59
C ASP A 40 -3.15 -22.86 10.85
N ILE A 41 -2.79 -22.02 9.87
CA ILE A 41 -2.90 -20.57 9.98
C ILE A 41 -4.38 -20.14 10.00
N CYS A 42 -5.22 -20.82 9.21
CA CYS A 42 -6.65 -20.54 9.18
C CYS A 42 -7.33 -20.91 10.49
N GLU A 43 -7.01 -22.07 11.07
CA GLU A 43 -7.53 -22.50 12.36
C GLU A 43 -7.13 -21.54 13.50
N GLU A 44 -5.88 -21.10 13.53
CA GLU A 44 -5.39 -20.17 14.56
C GLU A 44 -6.04 -18.78 14.49
N GLN A 45 -6.46 -18.35 13.31
CA GLN A 45 -6.98 -17.00 13.05
C GLN A 45 -8.49 -16.97 12.79
N ASP A 46 -9.18 -18.10 12.96
CA ASP A 46 -10.62 -18.26 12.67
C ASP A 46 -10.98 -17.80 11.25
N LEU A 47 -10.18 -18.23 10.27
CA LEU A 47 -10.35 -17.91 8.85
C LEU A 47 -10.96 -19.09 8.10
N ASN A 48 -11.78 -18.79 7.08
CA ASN A 48 -12.32 -19.81 6.20
C ASN A 48 -11.24 -20.27 5.20
N VAL A 49 -10.73 -21.49 5.40
CA VAL A 49 -9.65 -22.09 4.59
C VAL A 49 -10.03 -22.20 3.11
N ASP A 50 -11.25 -22.64 2.79
CA ASP A 50 -11.71 -22.82 1.41
C ASP A 50 -11.74 -21.48 0.67
N PHE A 51 -12.21 -20.43 1.33
CA PHE A 51 -12.26 -19.09 0.74
C PHE A 51 -10.86 -18.54 0.44
N ILE A 52 -9.91 -18.71 1.36
CA ILE A 52 -8.51 -18.29 1.15
C ILE A 52 -7.89 -19.08 -0.01
N LEU A 53 -8.04 -20.40 -0.04
CA LEU A 53 -7.49 -21.24 -1.10
C LEU A 53 -8.01 -20.83 -2.47
N VAL A 54 -9.30 -20.51 -2.56
CA VAL A 54 -9.90 -20.04 -3.80
C VAL A 54 -9.29 -18.71 -4.24
N ILE A 55 -9.17 -17.74 -3.33
CA ILE A 55 -8.55 -16.45 -3.65
C ILE A 55 -7.09 -16.61 -4.08
N LEU A 56 -6.28 -17.40 -3.37
CA LEU A 56 -4.87 -17.61 -3.73
C LEU A 56 -4.73 -18.31 -5.09
N ASN A 57 -5.56 -19.31 -5.38
CA ASN A 57 -5.53 -20.01 -6.66
C ASN A 57 -5.99 -19.13 -7.83
N VAL A 58 -6.95 -18.22 -7.62
CA VAL A 58 -7.29 -17.18 -8.61
C VAL A 58 -6.06 -16.32 -8.91
N TYR A 59 -5.31 -15.90 -7.88
CA TYR A 59 -4.12 -15.06 -8.09
C TYR A 59 -2.96 -15.79 -8.80
N LEU A 60 -2.80 -17.11 -8.64
CA LEU A 60 -1.72 -17.85 -9.28
C LEU A 60 -2.04 -18.41 -10.67
N ASN A 61 -3.32 -18.62 -10.99
CA ASN A 61 -3.71 -19.27 -12.22
C ASN A 61 -4.86 -18.54 -12.89
N GLU A 62 -4.57 -17.92 -14.02
CA GLU A 62 -5.57 -17.16 -14.80
C GLU A 62 -6.73 -18.02 -15.32
N ASN A 63 -6.49 -19.31 -15.50
CA ASN A 63 -7.48 -20.28 -15.94
C ASN A 63 -8.19 -20.97 -14.77
N TYR A 64 -7.91 -20.58 -13.52
CA TYR A 64 -8.60 -21.16 -12.38
C TYR A 64 -10.07 -20.71 -12.37
N ILE A 65 -10.97 -21.67 -12.54
CA ILE A 65 -12.41 -21.42 -12.63
C ILE A 65 -12.98 -21.35 -11.21
N SER A 66 -13.02 -20.15 -10.66
CA SER A 66 -13.54 -19.91 -9.31
C SER A 66 -15.05 -19.69 -9.26
N ASP A 67 -15.72 -19.38 -10.37
CA ASP A 67 -17.10 -18.86 -10.37
C ASP A 67 -18.09 -19.79 -9.66
N LYS A 68 -17.96 -21.11 -9.84
CA LYS A 68 -18.82 -22.09 -9.17
C LYS A 68 -18.54 -22.24 -7.69
N ILE A 69 -17.30 -22.02 -7.24
CA ILE A 69 -16.88 -22.20 -5.84
C ILE A 69 -17.11 -20.89 -5.07
N LEU A 70 -16.72 -19.75 -5.65
CA LEU A 70 -16.95 -18.44 -5.04
C LEU A 70 -18.44 -18.09 -4.92
N ALA A 71 -19.27 -18.59 -5.84
CA ALA A 71 -20.72 -18.47 -5.74
C ALA A 71 -21.33 -19.22 -4.55
N GLN A 72 -20.62 -20.20 -3.96
CA GLN A 72 -21.11 -20.98 -2.82
C GLN A 72 -20.92 -20.28 -1.48
N PHE A 73 -19.96 -19.36 -1.37
CA PHE A 73 -19.78 -18.60 -0.13
C PHE A 73 -20.93 -17.63 0.09
N ASP A 74 -21.13 -17.18 1.32
CA ASP A 74 -22.06 -16.08 1.61
C ASP A 74 -21.53 -14.73 1.09
N LEU A 75 -22.39 -13.71 1.05
CA LEU A 75 -22.00 -12.36 0.61
C LEU A 75 -20.97 -11.70 1.55
N LYS A 76 -21.09 -11.95 2.85
CA LYS A 76 -20.30 -11.27 3.88
C LYS A 76 -18.78 -11.54 3.80
N PRO A 77 -18.28 -12.79 3.66
CA PRO A 77 -16.84 -13.04 3.47
C PRO A 77 -16.27 -12.37 2.22
N ILE A 78 -17.05 -12.34 1.13
CA ILE A 78 -16.68 -11.65 -0.11
C ILE A 78 -16.58 -10.15 0.15
N ALA A 79 -17.59 -9.55 0.76
CA ALA A 79 -17.61 -8.13 1.12
C ALA A 79 -16.39 -7.72 1.95
N ASN A 80 -16.09 -8.51 2.98
CA ASN A 80 -14.97 -8.27 3.88
C ASN A 80 -13.65 -8.30 3.10
N TYR A 81 -13.44 -9.28 2.23
CA TYR A 81 -12.24 -9.36 1.40
C TYR A 81 -12.09 -8.16 0.46
N PHE A 82 -13.17 -7.73 -0.19
CA PHE A 82 -13.16 -6.55 -1.05
C PHE A 82 -12.88 -5.28 -0.24
N ASN A 83 -13.47 -5.13 0.94
CA ASN A 83 -13.17 -4.01 1.84
C ASN A 83 -11.69 -4.00 2.26
N GLU A 84 -11.14 -5.12 2.72
CA GLU A 84 -9.73 -5.23 3.10
C GLU A 84 -8.79 -4.97 1.92
N THR A 85 -9.19 -5.38 0.70
CA THR A 85 -8.46 -5.06 -0.53
C THR A 85 -8.38 -3.54 -0.76
N ILE A 86 -9.51 -2.84 -0.61
CA ILE A 86 -9.58 -1.37 -0.73
C ILE A 86 -8.71 -0.69 0.33
N GLN A 87 -8.81 -1.12 1.59
CA GLN A 87 -7.99 -0.59 2.68
C GLN A 87 -6.49 -0.81 2.40
N ASN A 88 -6.13 -1.98 1.87
CA ASN A 88 -4.76 -2.30 1.49
C ASN A 88 -4.23 -1.36 0.39
N TYR A 89 -5.03 -1.05 -0.63
CA TYR A 89 -4.66 -0.08 -1.67
C TYR A 89 -4.42 1.32 -1.08
N LEU A 90 -5.37 1.83 -0.32
CA LEU A 90 -5.34 3.20 0.22
C LEU A 90 -4.26 3.44 1.28
N HIS A 91 -3.96 2.41 2.08
CA HIS A 91 -3.12 2.58 3.27
C HIS A 91 -1.76 1.90 3.17
N SER A 92 -1.57 0.97 2.22
CA SER A 92 -0.33 0.24 2.03
C SER A 92 0.28 0.46 0.65
N LEU A 93 -0.34 -0.07 -0.42
CA LEU A 93 0.32 -0.18 -1.73
C LEU A 93 0.54 1.19 -2.40
N VAL A 94 -0.51 2.03 -2.49
CA VAL A 94 -0.39 3.37 -3.08
C VAL A 94 0.57 4.27 -2.29
N PRO A 95 0.47 4.36 -0.94
CA PRO A 95 1.45 5.10 -0.14
C PRO A 95 2.88 4.55 -0.26
N ASN A 96 3.06 3.25 -0.52
CA ASN A 96 4.38 2.66 -0.71
C ASN A 96 5.01 3.11 -2.04
N ILE A 97 4.24 3.07 -3.13
CA ILE A 97 4.67 3.62 -4.43
C ILE A 97 5.02 5.11 -4.28
N GLU A 98 4.19 5.88 -3.59
CA GLU A 98 4.41 7.32 -3.37
C GLU A 98 5.74 7.59 -2.65
N LYS A 99 6.10 6.79 -1.63
CA LYS A 99 7.39 6.91 -0.92
C LYS A 99 8.57 6.59 -1.84
N HIS A 100 8.50 5.51 -2.60
CA HIS A 100 9.58 5.13 -3.52
C HIS A 100 9.74 6.19 -4.62
N LEU A 101 8.63 6.68 -5.15
CA LEU A 101 8.62 7.71 -6.18
C LEU A 101 9.20 9.03 -5.68
N HIS A 102 8.81 9.48 -4.48
CA HIS A 102 9.39 10.68 -3.89
C HIS A 102 10.89 10.54 -3.63
N ALA A 103 11.34 9.40 -3.10
CA ALA A 103 12.75 9.15 -2.90
C ALA A 103 13.52 9.14 -4.23
N PHE A 104 12.95 8.52 -5.27
CA PHE A 104 13.52 8.46 -6.60
C PHE A 104 13.67 9.86 -7.21
N ILE A 105 12.61 10.67 -7.20
CA ILE A 105 12.63 12.05 -7.73
C ILE A 105 13.64 12.92 -6.95
N ALA A 106 13.63 12.84 -5.62
CA ALA A 106 14.50 13.65 -4.77
C ALA A 106 16.01 13.38 -4.96
N LEU A 107 16.36 12.20 -5.49
CA LEU A 107 17.73 11.76 -5.76
C LEU A 107 18.09 11.74 -7.25
N SER A 108 17.25 12.33 -8.09
CA SER A 108 17.49 12.50 -9.52
C SER A 108 17.79 13.96 -9.86
N ASP A 109 18.27 14.22 -11.08
CA ASP A 109 18.52 15.57 -11.57
C ASP A 109 17.27 16.47 -11.47
N SER A 110 17.42 17.66 -10.89
CA SER A 110 16.31 18.57 -10.55
C SER A 110 15.55 19.13 -11.77
N ASN A 111 16.15 19.06 -12.96
CA ASN A 111 15.59 19.57 -14.21
C ASN A 111 14.98 18.49 -15.10
N ASN A 112 14.89 17.24 -14.63
CA ASN A 112 14.33 16.15 -15.41
C ASN A 112 12.81 16.36 -15.62
N VAL A 113 12.41 16.57 -16.88
CA VAL A 113 11.02 16.87 -17.26
C VAL A 113 10.16 15.61 -17.21
N GLU A 114 10.77 14.46 -17.55
CA GLU A 114 10.16 13.14 -17.56
C GLU A 114 9.70 12.74 -16.16
N LEU A 115 10.48 13.06 -15.11
CA LEU A 115 10.12 12.80 -13.72
C LEU A 115 8.94 13.65 -13.24
N LYS A 116 8.84 14.90 -13.69
CA LYS A 116 7.67 15.75 -13.40
C LYS A 116 6.41 15.21 -14.06
N ALA A 117 6.53 14.78 -15.32
CA ALA A 117 5.42 14.15 -16.04
C ALA A 117 4.98 12.85 -15.33
N LEU A 118 5.94 12.01 -14.93
CA LEU A 118 5.67 10.78 -14.21
C LEU A 118 4.95 11.00 -12.88
N GLN A 119 5.38 12.01 -12.12
CA GLN A 119 4.72 12.37 -10.87
C GLN A 119 3.27 12.82 -11.12
N LYS A 120 3.02 13.57 -12.19
CA LYS A 120 1.66 13.99 -12.58
C LYS A 120 0.79 12.78 -12.92
N VAL A 121 1.29 11.82 -13.70
CA VAL A 121 0.54 10.60 -14.06
C VAL A 121 0.22 9.77 -12.81
N PHE A 122 1.16 9.67 -11.85
CA PHE A 122 0.89 8.99 -10.58
C PHE A 122 -0.19 9.67 -9.75
N TYR A 123 -0.22 11.00 -9.69
CA TYR A 123 -1.31 11.71 -9.01
C TYR A 123 -2.66 11.54 -9.71
N GLN A 124 -2.67 11.54 -11.05
CA GLN A 124 -3.87 11.25 -11.82
C GLN A 124 -4.40 9.84 -11.50
N PHE A 125 -3.52 8.83 -11.47
CA PHE A 125 -3.89 7.47 -11.05
C PHE A 125 -4.52 7.45 -9.65
N LYS A 126 -3.94 8.19 -8.69
CA LYS A 126 -4.49 8.29 -7.33
C LYS A 126 -5.90 8.88 -7.32
N GLU A 127 -6.12 9.95 -8.09
CA GLU A 127 -7.43 10.59 -8.21
C GLU A 127 -8.46 9.66 -8.83
N GLU A 128 -8.11 9.00 -9.95
CA GLU A 128 -8.99 8.03 -10.61
C GLU A 128 -9.33 6.84 -9.69
N LEU A 129 -8.35 6.33 -8.94
CA LEU A 129 -8.58 5.25 -7.98
C LEU A 129 -9.51 5.70 -6.85
N VAL A 130 -9.31 6.89 -6.29
CA VAL A 130 -10.17 7.41 -5.22
C VAL A 130 -11.59 7.62 -5.74
N LEU A 131 -11.77 8.23 -6.91
CA LEU A 131 -13.08 8.43 -7.54
C LEU A 131 -13.79 7.10 -7.84
N HIS A 132 -13.04 6.07 -8.25
CA HIS A 132 -13.58 4.73 -8.43
C HIS A 132 -14.09 4.17 -7.10
N LEU A 133 -13.27 4.28 -6.04
CA LEU A 133 -13.59 3.76 -4.71
C LEU A 133 -14.76 4.50 -4.04
N GLU A 134 -14.88 5.82 -4.22
CA GLU A 134 -15.97 6.63 -3.65
C GLU A 134 -17.35 6.24 -4.19
N LYS A 135 -17.41 5.75 -5.43
CA LYS A 135 -18.65 5.24 -6.03
C LYS A 135 -19.03 3.84 -5.55
N GLY A 136 -18.13 3.15 -4.84
CA GLY A 136 -18.39 1.85 -4.24
C GLY A 136 -18.94 0.82 -5.23
N LEU A 137 -19.98 0.11 -4.81
CA LEU A 137 -20.62 -0.95 -5.59
C LEU A 137 -21.44 -0.42 -6.79
N GLU A 138 -21.74 0.89 -6.85
CA GLU A 138 -22.47 1.50 -7.96
C GLU A 138 -21.60 1.59 -9.23
N HIS A 139 -20.28 1.66 -9.08
CA HIS A 139 -19.37 1.74 -10.21
C HIS A 139 -19.00 0.36 -10.74
N LYS A 140 -19.53 0.03 -11.92
CA LYS A 140 -19.28 -1.25 -12.61
C LYS A 140 -18.06 -1.25 -13.53
N GLY A 141 -17.39 -0.10 -13.69
CA GLY A 141 -16.17 -0.01 -14.49
C GLY A 141 -14.99 -0.72 -13.83
N PRO A 142 -13.89 -0.97 -14.57
CA PRO A 142 -12.67 -1.53 -14.00
C PRO A 142 -11.92 -0.52 -13.11
N TYR A 143 -11.19 -1.04 -12.13
CA TYR A 143 -10.19 -0.28 -11.38
C TYR A 143 -9.11 0.22 -12.36
N PRO A 144 -8.66 1.47 -12.21
CA PRO A 144 -7.74 2.10 -13.16
C PRO A 144 -6.34 1.49 -13.01
N HIS A 145 -5.93 0.64 -13.95
CA HIS A 145 -4.59 0.04 -13.98
C HIS A 145 -3.72 0.56 -15.14
N GLU A 146 -4.34 1.18 -16.16
CA GLU A 146 -3.64 1.64 -17.37
C GLU A 146 -2.60 2.72 -17.08
N LEU A 147 -2.88 3.64 -16.16
CA LEU A 147 -1.92 4.67 -15.77
C LEU A 147 -0.70 4.09 -15.04
N LEU A 148 -0.83 2.96 -14.33
CA LEU A 148 0.32 2.25 -13.75
C LEU A 148 1.20 1.66 -14.85
N ARG A 149 0.57 1.05 -15.87
CA ARG A 149 1.26 0.56 -17.07
C ARG A 149 2.03 1.67 -17.79
N ASP A 150 1.41 2.85 -17.91
CA ASP A 150 2.03 4.02 -18.52
C ASP A 150 3.22 4.53 -17.72
N ILE A 151 3.09 4.64 -16.39
CA ILE A 151 4.20 4.99 -15.49
C ILE A 151 5.36 4.01 -15.65
N LYS A 152 5.07 2.70 -15.65
CA LYS A 152 6.07 1.64 -15.84
C LYS A 152 6.77 1.79 -17.20
N SER A 153 6.01 2.03 -18.28
CA SER A 153 6.55 2.26 -19.61
C SER A 153 7.42 3.53 -19.67
N MET A 154 7.01 4.62 -19.02
CA MET A 154 7.79 5.86 -18.94
C MET A 154 9.12 5.66 -18.21
N LEU A 155 9.11 4.95 -17.06
CA LEU A 155 10.32 4.62 -16.31
C LEU A 155 11.32 3.83 -17.14
N ILE A 156 10.83 2.84 -17.89
CA ILE A 156 11.68 1.92 -18.65
C ILE A 156 12.22 2.58 -19.92
N LYS A 157 11.39 3.39 -20.62
CA LYS A 157 11.72 3.87 -21.96
C LYS A 157 12.31 5.29 -21.99
N HIS A 158 11.95 6.14 -21.04
CA HIS A 158 12.13 7.59 -21.19
C HIS A 158 12.94 8.25 -20.08
N VAL A 159 13.04 7.64 -18.90
CA VAL A 159 13.89 8.18 -17.83
C VAL A 159 15.34 8.21 -18.30
N SER A 160 15.99 9.36 -18.13
CA SER A 160 17.37 9.63 -18.54
C SER A 160 18.05 10.60 -17.57
N GLY A 161 19.34 10.86 -17.76
CA GLY A 161 20.15 11.71 -16.87
C GLY A 161 20.72 10.98 -15.66
N ASN A 162 21.18 11.72 -14.64
CA ASN A 162 21.67 11.13 -13.40
C ASN A 162 20.50 10.85 -12.45
N PHE A 163 20.37 9.58 -12.06
CA PHE A 163 19.40 9.14 -11.09
C PHE A 163 19.90 7.88 -10.38
N ASN A 164 19.27 7.55 -9.24
CA ASN A 164 19.58 6.31 -8.55
C ASN A 164 18.84 5.13 -9.19
N GLN A 165 19.58 4.24 -9.83
CA GLN A 165 19.04 3.07 -10.52
C GLN A 165 18.22 2.14 -9.58
N ASN A 166 18.67 1.93 -8.34
CA ASN A 166 17.97 1.08 -7.37
C ASN A 166 16.61 1.65 -6.95
N LEU A 167 16.50 2.97 -6.83
CA LEU A 167 15.22 3.63 -6.57
C LEU A 167 14.28 3.56 -7.77
N CYS A 168 14.81 3.69 -8.99
CA CYS A 168 14.02 3.45 -10.20
C CYS A 168 13.45 2.02 -10.21
N TYR A 169 14.30 1.01 -9.96
CA TYR A 169 13.86 -0.39 -9.84
C TYR A 169 12.78 -0.58 -8.77
N ALA A 170 12.92 0.04 -7.60
CA ALA A 170 11.93 -0.04 -6.54
C ALA A 170 10.57 0.54 -6.94
N VAL A 171 10.55 1.66 -7.68
CA VAL A 171 9.32 2.24 -8.22
C VAL A 171 8.70 1.32 -9.26
N ILE A 172 9.48 0.83 -10.24
CA ILE A 172 9.01 -0.09 -11.28
C ILE A 172 8.35 -1.33 -10.67
N PHE A 173 9.01 -1.97 -9.70
CA PHE A 173 8.50 -3.17 -9.04
C PHE A 173 7.23 -2.89 -8.24
N SER A 174 7.19 -1.77 -7.50
CA SER A 174 6.01 -1.40 -6.71
C SER A 174 4.80 -1.06 -7.59
N VAL A 175 5.03 -0.37 -8.71
CA VAL A 175 3.99 -0.02 -9.70
C VAL A 175 3.49 -1.28 -10.40
N GLY A 176 4.39 -2.14 -10.89
CA GLY A 176 4.03 -3.39 -11.55
C GLY A 176 3.25 -4.33 -10.62
N SER A 177 3.68 -4.46 -9.37
CA SER A 177 2.96 -5.28 -8.39
C SER A 177 1.53 -4.80 -8.15
N LEU A 178 1.28 -3.49 -8.12
CA LEU A 178 -0.08 -2.97 -7.96
C LEU A 178 -0.89 -3.10 -9.25
N GLU A 179 -0.26 -2.92 -10.42
CA GLU A 179 -0.90 -3.11 -11.72
C GLU A 179 -1.44 -4.54 -11.86
N ASP A 180 -0.59 -5.54 -11.63
CA ASP A 180 -0.95 -6.96 -11.72
C ASP A 180 -2.09 -7.30 -10.74
N ASP A 181 -2.02 -6.77 -9.52
CA ASP A 181 -3.03 -6.96 -8.48
C ASP A 181 -4.38 -6.34 -8.88
N LEU A 182 -4.39 -5.12 -9.42
CA LEU A 182 -5.61 -4.48 -9.92
C LEU A 182 -6.24 -5.23 -11.09
N ILE A 183 -5.43 -5.82 -11.98
CA ILE A 183 -5.90 -6.64 -13.10
C ILE A 183 -6.62 -7.89 -12.58
N ILE A 184 -5.97 -8.63 -11.67
CA ILE A 184 -6.57 -9.85 -11.09
C ILE A 184 -7.80 -9.50 -10.24
N HIS A 185 -7.75 -8.39 -9.50
CA HIS A 185 -8.89 -7.91 -8.72
C HIS A 185 -10.09 -7.53 -9.59
N ASN A 186 -9.85 -6.87 -10.73
CA ASN A 186 -10.90 -6.61 -11.72
C ASN A 186 -11.54 -7.92 -12.21
N ARG A 187 -10.73 -8.93 -12.55
CA ARG A 187 -11.24 -10.25 -12.95
C ARG A 187 -12.10 -10.87 -11.86
N LEU A 188 -11.65 -10.85 -10.60
CA LEU A 188 -12.42 -11.36 -9.46
C LEU A 188 -13.74 -10.61 -9.29
N ARG A 189 -13.74 -9.28 -9.41
CA ARG A 189 -14.95 -8.47 -9.31
C ARG A 189 -15.96 -8.84 -10.40
N ASP A 190 -15.50 -8.94 -11.64
CA ASP A 190 -16.36 -9.13 -12.82
C ASP A 190 -16.92 -10.56 -12.89
N SER A 191 -16.14 -11.55 -12.46
CA SER A 191 -16.54 -12.96 -12.46
C SER A 191 -17.38 -13.37 -11.25
N VAL A 192 -17.26 -12.65 -10.12
CA VAL A 192 -17.83 -13.09 -8.83
C VAL A 192 -18.70 -12.03 -8.20
N LEU A 193 -18.13 -10.88 -7.85
CA LEU A 193 -18.84 -9.86 -7.06
C LEU A 193 -20.04 -9.31 -7.83
N ILE A 194 -19.83 -8.86 -9.07
CA ILE A 194 -20.89 -8.26 -9.89
C ILE A 194 -22.02 -9.26 -10.19
N PRO A 195 -21.76 -10.51 -10.64
CA PRO A 195 -22.81 -11.49 -10.84
C PRO A 195 -23.62 -11.81 -9.60
N LYS A 196 -22.98 -11.79 -8.42
CA LYS A 196 -23.65 -12.06 -7.15
C LYS A 196 -24.51 -10.89 -6.71
N LEU A 197 -23.99 -9.66 -6.80
CA LEU A 197 -24.77 -8.44 -6.54
C LEU A 197 -25.99 -8.32 -7.44
N ASN A 198 -25.89 -8.68 -8.72
CA ASN A 198 -27.03 -8.65 -9.65
C ASN A 198 -28.13 -9.69 -9.30
N LYS A 199 -27.83 -10.70 -8.47
CA LYS A 199 -28.79 -11.72 -8.02
C LYS A 199 -29.27 -11.51 -6.58
N SER A 200 -28.67 -10.56 -5.86
CA SER A 200 -28.99 -10.24 -4.48
C SER A 200 -30.14 -9.23 -4.42
N ASP A 201 -30.93 -9.30 -3.35
CA ASP A 201 -31.98 -8.31 -3.10
C ASP A 201 -31.37 -7.00 -2.61
N SER A 202 -32.12 -5.89 -2.73
CA SER A 202 -31.62 -4.54 -2.40
C SER A 202 -31.12 -4.41 -0.96
N SER A 203 -31.75 -5.13 -0.01
CA SER A 203 -31.33 -5.15 1.40
C SER A 203 -29.92 -5.73 1.61
N ASP A 204 -29.56 -6.75 0.83
CA ASP A 204 -28.22 -7.35 0.90
C ASP A 204 -27.17 -6.38 0.34
N ILE A 205 -27.52 -5.65 -0.73
CA ILE A 205 -26.65 -4.65 -1.34
C ILE A 205 -26.41 -3.48 -0.37
N ASP A 206 -27.45 -3.02 0.34
CA ASP A 206 -27.33 -1.95 1.34
C ASP A 206 -26.41 -2.37 2.50
N ILE A 207 -26.56 -3.60 3.01
CA ILE A 207 -25.67 -4.16 4.05
C ILE A 207 -24.21 -4.23 3.56
N LEU A 208 -24.02 -4.61 2.29
CA LEU A 208 -22.70 -4.67 1.67
C LEU A 208 -22.08 -3.29 1.51
N GLN A 209 -22.87 -2.31 1.06
CA GLN A 209 -22.45 -0.92 0.90
C GLN A 209 -22.04 -0.30 2.24
N ASP A 210 -22.76 -0.60 3.31
CA ASP A 210 -22.43 -0.15 4.67
C ASP A 210 -21.18 -0.85 5.23
N SER A 211 -20.97 -2.12 4.89
CA SER A 211 -19.81 -2.92 5.33
C SER A 211 -18.52 -2.54 4.61
N ILE A 212 -18.61 -2.19 3.32
CA ILE A 212 -17.52 -1.58 2.55
C ILE A 212 -17.53 -0.10 2.92
N ALA A 213 -17.11 0.21 4.15
CA ALA A 213 -17.16 1.54 4.73
C ALA A 213 -16.26 2.53 3.98
N ILE A 214 -16.80 3.07 2.89
CA ILE A 214 -16.26 4.18 2.08
C ILE A 214 -16.19 5.48 2.90
N SER A 215 -16.93 5.56 4.00
CA SER A 215 -16.88 6.68 4.95
C SER A 215 -15.48 6.96 5.54
N ASN A 216 -14.55 6.01 5.40
CA ASN A 216 -13.14 6.15 5.77
C ASN A 216 -12.17 6.36 4.58
N ILE A 217 -12.64 6.60 3.34
CA ILE A 217 -11.76 6.98 2.19
C ILE A 217 -11.07 8.31 2.43
N LYS A 218 -11.56 9.14 3.36
CA LYS A 218 -10.73 10.23 3.86
C LYS A 218 -9.45 9.59 4.38
N PRO A 219 -8.28 9.84 3.75
CA PRO A 219 -7.04 9.34 4.29
C PRO A 219 -7.06 9.74 5.74
N LYS A 220 -6.99 8.77 6.68
CA LYS A 220 -6.72 9.08 8.09
C LYS A 220 -5.60 10.08 7.99
N LYS A 221 -5.87 11.37 8.22
CA LYS A 221 -4.90 12.42 7.97
C LYS A 221 -3.73 11.95 8.81
N LYS A 222 -2.67 11.41 8.17
CA LYS A 222 -1.39 11.25 8.84
C LYS A 222 -1.19 12.64 9.37
N LYS A 223 -1.26 12.79 10.69
CA LYS A 223 -1.23 14.12 11.30
C LYS A 223 0.08 14.71 10.80
N LEU A 224 -0.02 15.58 9.80
CA LEU A 224 1.14 16.12 9.14
C LEU A 224 1.97 16.75 10.23
N LEU A 225 3.28 16.53 10.15
CA LEU A 225 4.17 17.23 11.05
C LEU A 225 3.92 18.73 10.83
N THR A 226 3.67 19.45 11.90
CA THR A 226 3.56 20.90 11.81
C THR A 226 4.89 21.45 11.30
N LYS A 227 4.89 22.70 10.82
CA LYS A 227 6.14 23.37 10.41
C LYS A 227 7.20 23.29 11.52
N ARG A 228 6.78 23.49 12.78
CA ARG A 228 7.66 23.42 13.94
C ARG A 228 8.17 22.01 14.26
N GLU A 229 7.31 21.01 14.14
CA GLU A 229 7.72 19.61 14.32
C GLU A 229 8.69 19.16 13.21
N THR A 230 8.48 19.61 11.97
CA THR A 230 9.38 19.36 10.84
C THR A 230 10.75 20.00 11.08
N GLU A 231 10.79 21.25 11.55
CA GLU A 231 12.03 21.96 11.87
C GLU A 231 12.82 21.26 12.99
N ILE A 232 12.13 20.89 14.08
CA ILE A 232 12.73 20.13 15.18
C ILE A 232 13.23 18.77 14.69
N LEU A 233 12.45 18.05 13.88
CA LEU A 233 12.83 16.77 13.32
C LEU A 233 14.13 16.87 12.48
N LYS A 234 14.28 17.90 11.65
CA LYS A 234 15.51 18.13 10.87
C LYS A 234 16.72 18.32 11.79
N LEU A 235 16.58 19.05 12.90
CA LEU A 235 17.68 19.22 13.86
C LEU A 235 18.02 17.92 14.60
N ILE A 236 17.02 17.08 14.93
CA ILE A 236 17.24 15.77 15.54
C ILE A 236 18.05 14.87 14.60
N VAL A 237 17.65 14.79 13.34
CA VAL A 237 18.33 13.96 12.33
C VAL A 237 19.75 14.47 12.04
N ASN A 238 19.98 15.78 12.17
CA ASN A 238 21.33 16.37 12.12
C ASN A 238 22.14 16.24 13.42
N GLY A 239 21.74 15.36 14.34
CA GLY A 239 22.51 15.03 15.55
C GLY A 239 22.49 16.09 16.66
N ASN A 240 21.56 17.05 16.64
CA ASN A 240 21.47 18.06 17.71
C ASN A 240 20.82 17.47 18.97
N LEU A 241 21.40 17.76 20.13
CA LEU A 241 20.84 17.42 21.44
C LEU A 241 19.64 18.31 21.76
N ASN A 242 18.73 17.84 22.63
CA ASN A 242 17.51 18.59 22.98
C ASN A 242 17.80 20.02 23.48
N LYS A 243 18.89 20.20 24.25
CA LYS A 243 19.33 21.52 24.72
C LYS A 243 19.79 22.41 23.56
N GLN A 244 20.60 21.88 22.65
CA GLN A 244 21.05 22.61 21.46
C GLN A 244 19.90 23.00 20.54
N ILE A 245 18.87 22.15 20.42
CA ILE A 245 17.65 22.46 19.68
C ILE A 245 16.88 23.60 20.36
N ALA A 246 16.74 23.54 21.68
CA ALA A 246 16.09 24.58 22.47
C ALA A 246 16.76 25.95 22.27
N ASP A 247 18.09 25.97 22.37
CA ASP A 247 18.92 27.17 22.18
C ASP A 247 18.80 27.71 20.74
N LYS A 248 18.95 26.85 19.72
CA LYS A 248 18.85 27.24 18.30
C LYS A 248 17.49 27.81 17.92
N LEU A 249 16.44 27.28 18.52
CA LEU A 249 15.06 27.62 18.18
C LEU A 249 14.44 28.64 19.15
N ASN A 250 15.23 29.15 20.10
CA ASN A 250 14.84 30.07 21.16
C ASN A 250 13.54 29.66 21.88
N ILE A 251 13.47 28.40 22.33
CA ILE A 251 12.33 27.83 23.06
C ILE A 251 12.80 27.02 24.26
N SER A 252 11.90 26.76 25.22
CA SER A 252 12.24 25.96 26.38
C SER A 252 12.58 24.49 26.03
N LEU A 253 13.42 23.86 26.83
CA LEU A 253 13.71 22.42 26.72
C LEU A 253 12.43 21.57 26.78
N ASN A 254 11.48 21.93 27.65
CA ASN A 254 10.19 21.24 27.78
C ASN A 254 9.33 21.35 26.51
N THR A 255 9.40 22.48 25.81
CA THR A 255 8.73 22.67 24.51
C THR A 255 9.33 21.72 23.46
N VAL A 256 10.66 21.58 23.41
CA VAL A 256 11.33 20.61 22.52
C VAL A 256 10.90 19.18 22.82
N LEU A 257 10.87 18.79 24.10
CA LEU A 257 10.45 17.44 24.52
C LEU A 257 9.00 17.15 24.12
N THR A 258 8.11 18.13 24.28
CA THR A 258 6.70 18.03 23.86
C THR A 258 6.59 17.82 22.35
N HIS A 259 7.31 18.61 21.54
CA HIS A 259 7.33 18.42 20.09
C HIS A 259 7.90 17.07 19.69
N ARG A 260 8.95 16.58 20.37
CA ARG A 260 9.50 15.23 20.14
C ARG A 260 8.45 14.16 20.40
N LYS A 261 7.75 14.22 21.53
CA LYS A 261 6.65 13.29 21.83
C LYS A 261 5.59 13.29 20.74
N ASN A 262 5.24 14.47 20.22
CA ASN A 262 4.28 14.59 19.12
C ASN A 262 4.82 14.03 17.81
N ILE A 263 6.09 14.29 17.46
CA ILE A 263 6.75 13.70 16.28
C ILE A 263 6.74 12.18 16.37
N LEU A 264 7.13 11.61 17.52
CA LEU A 264 7.12 10.16 17.75
C LEU A 264 5.70 9.59 17.61
N SER A 265 4.70 10.24 18.20
CA SER A 265 3.30 9.83 18.11
C SER A 265 2.75 9.91 16.69
N LYS A 266 3.15 10.91 15.90
CA LYS A 266 2.69 11.11 14.52
C LYS A 266 3.39 10.22 13.50
N THR A 267 4.67 9.92 13.73
CA THR A 267 5.50 9.11 12.82
C THR A 267 5.49 7.63 13.16
N GLY A 268 5.26 7.27 14.43
CA GLY A 268 5.39 5.89 14.93
C GLY A 268 6.84 5.42 15.10
N ILE A 269 7.83 6.29 14.84
CA ILE A 269 9.24 5.92 14.74
C ILE A 269 9.97 6.39 15.99
N LYS A 270 10.65 5.47 16.69
CA LYS A 270 11.35 5.77 17.95
C LYS A 270 12.85 6.02 17.81
N THR A 271 13.44 5.61 16.69
CA THR A 271 14.90 5.68 16.47
C THR A 271 15.28 6.87 15.60
N VAL A 272 16.45 7.47 15.86
CA VAL A 272 16.98 8.57 15.04
C VAL A 272 17.24 8.10 13.60
N SER A 273 17.76 6.89 13.42
CA SER A 273 17.97 6.30 12.08
C SER A 273 16.66 6.13 11.32
N GLY A 274 15.60 5.66 11.99
CA GLY A 274 14.27 5.56 11.38
C GLY A 274 13.71 6.94 11.03
N LEU A 275 13.90 7.95 11.89
CA LEU A 275 13.48 9.32 11.64
C LEU A 275 14.26 9.95 10.47
N THR A 276 15.52 9.56 10.29
CA THR A 276 16.36 9.95 9.17
C THR A 276 15.81 9.38 7.86
N LEU A 277 15.52 8.08 7.84
CA LEU A 277 14.88 7.43 6.69
C LEU A 277 13.54 8.09 6.36
N TYR A 278 12.72 8.36 7.39
CA TYR A 278 11.46 9.07 7.24
C TYR A 278 11.65 10.44 6.57
N CYS A 279 12.63 11.23 6.98
CA CYS A 279 12.90 12.52 6.36
C CYS A 279 13.30 12.39 4.89
N ILE A 280 14.11 11.40 4.54
CA ILE A 280 14.53 11.15 3.14
C ILE A 280 13.33 10.72 2.30
N SER A 281 12.57 9.72 2.75
CA SER A 281 11.42 9.18 2.00
C SER A 281 10.27 10.19 1.83
N ASN A 282 10.20 11.23 2.67
CA ASN A 282 9.20 12.30 2.56
C ASN A 282 9.78 13.60 1.96
N GLY A 283 11.00 13.58 1.39
CA GLY A 283 11.63 14.75 0.76
C GLY A 283 11.93 15.90 1.72
N LEU A 284 11.99 15.65 3.03
CA LEU A 284 12.28 16.66 4.06
C LEU A 284 13.79 16.95 4.18
N LEU A 285 14.62 15.97 3.80
CA LEU A 285 16.08 16.06 3.78
C LEU A 285 16.63 15.35 2.54
N SER A 286 17.67 15.93 1.94
CA SER A 286 18.46 15.27 0.91
C SER A 286 19.51 14.38 1.56
N PRO A 287 19.81 13.18 1.04
CA PRO A 287 20.84 12.29 1.61
C PRO A 287 22.22 12.95 1.75
N ASN A 288 22.56 13.87 0.86
CA ASN A 288 23.83 14.59 0.87
C ASN A 288 23.90 15.71 1.94
N SER A 289 22.80 16.02 2.61
CA SER A 289 22.73 17.09 3.63
C SER A 289 23.03 16.63 5.06
N LEU A 290 23.21 15.31 5.25
CA LEU A 290 23.48 14.72 6.56
C LEU A 290 24.96 14.89 6.92
N LYS A 291 25.22 15.58 8.03
CA LYS A 291 26.53 15.57 8.69
C LYS A 291 26.63 14.29 9.52
N ILE A 292 27.06 13.19 8.90
CA ILE A 292 27.45 11.98 9.62
C ILE A 292 28.69 12.36 10.45
N LYS A 293 28.56 12.28 11.78
CA LYS A 293 29.70 12.29 12.69
C LYS A 293 30.15 10.86 12.95
#